data_AF-A0A1B6IBH9-F1
#
_entry.id   AF-A0A1B6IBH9-F1
#
_cell.length_a   1.000
_cell.length_b   1.000
_cell.length_c   1.000
_cell.angle_alpha   90.00
_cell.angle_beta   90.00
_cell.angle_gamma   90.00
#
_symmetry.space_group_name_H-M   'P 1'
#
loop_
_entity.id
_entity.type
_entity.pdbx_description
1 polymer ?
#
loop_
_entity_poly.entity_id
_entity_poly.type
_entity_poly.pdbx_seq_one_letter_code
_entity_poly.pdbx_strand_id
1 'polypeptide(L)'
;EMMGSDQEGGVGEEEHEDRLKEVLQTSDNVKSYRFDTESELWCEVTLCLGVKMGRIDLSNLLRELAGKSIVTQVPGIRRAFTYASGDCLMLKTDGLNVLEAFRHHHLLDINRLYSNDIYAVAGTYGIEAAAKVIVREIQDVFKVYGITVDPRHLLLIADYMTYDGTFKPLNRTGIEGNNSPFQQMSFESSLKFLKNAVVGTKKDKLCSASARIMLGQPTKCGTSAFQLLHQLAPQT
;
A
#
# COMPACT_ATOMS: atom_id res chain seq x y z
N GLU A 1 40.23 14.99 -46.37
CA GLU A 1 40.94 13.74 -46.00
C GLU A 1 41.65 14.02 -44.68
N MET A 2 41.47 13.33 -43.56
CA MET A 2 40.96 11.98 -43.28
C MET A 2 40.13 12.06 -41.97
N MET A 3 38.89 11.57 -41.96
CA MET A 3 38.46 10.35 -41.24
C MET A 3 38.94 10.26 -39.79
N GLY A 4 38.12 10.77 -38.86
CA GLY A 4 38.10 10.31 -37.47
C GLY A 4 37.26 9.04 -37.42
N SER A 5 37.89 7.94 -37.02
CA SER A 5 37.26 6.63 -36.83
C SER A 5 36.47 6.61 -35.53
N ASP A 6 35.19 6.26 -35.64
CA ASP A 6 34.29 5.93 -34.56
C ASP A 6 34.87 4.80 -33.69
N GLN A 7 35.01 5.06 -32.39
CA GLN A 7 35.20 4.04 -31.36
C GLN A 7 33.82 3.59 -30.90
N GLU A 8 33.26 2.58 -31.57
CA GLU A 8 32.14 1.80 -31.04
C GLU A 8 32.67 0.83 -29.97
N GLY A 9 32.10 0.91 -28.77
CA GLY A 9 32.50 0.16 -27.60
C GLY A 9 32.18 -1.33 -27.74
N GLY A 10 33.22 -2.16 -27.89
CA GLY A 10 33.11 -3.60 -27.75
C GLY A 10 32.91 -4.00 -26.29
N VAL A 11 31.84 -4.75 -26.03
CA VAL A 11 31.62 -5.49 -24.78
C VAL A 11 32.80 -6.43 -24.57
N GLY A 12 33.43 -6.38 -23.39
CA GLY A 12 34.71 -7.05 -23.11
C GLY A 12 34.62 -8.57 -23.24
N GLU A 13 35.66 -9.19 -23.82
CA GLU A 13 35.79 -10.66 -23.99
C GLU A 13 35.60 -11.43 -22.66
N GLU A 14 35.90 -10.80 -21.51
CA GLU A 14 35.69 -11.36 -20.17
C GLU A 14 34.21 -11.55 -19.81
N GLU A 15 33.33 -10.58 -20.11
CA GLU A 15 31.89 -10.67 -19.82
C GLU A 15 31.20 -11.77 -20.65
N HIS A 16 31.71 -12.00 -21.87
CA HIS A 16 31.22 -13.05 -22.75
C HIS A 16 31.53 -14.45 -22.19
N GLU A 17 32.74 -14.67 -21.70
CA GLU A 17 33.13 -15.95 -21.09
C GLU A 17 32.39 -16.23 -19.78
N ASP A 18 32.19 -15.20 -18.96
CA ASP A 18 31.52 -15.35 -17.66
C ASP A 18 30.04 -15.71 -17.85
N ARG A 19 29.35 -15.06 -18.79
CA ARG A 19 27.96 -15.37 -19.13
C ARG A 19 27.80 -16.79 -19.68
N LEU A 20 28.72 -17.24 -20.54
CA LEU A 20 28.71 -18.62 -21.05
C LEU A 20 28.88 -19.65 -19.92
N LYS A 21 29.80 -19.40 -18.99
CA LYS A 21 30.04 -20.27 -17.84
C LYS A 21 28.83 -20.31 -16.91
N GLU A 22 28.20 -19.17 -16.63
CA GLU A 22 27.03 -19.08 -15.75
C GLU A 22 25.82 -19.86 -16.33
N VAL A 23 25.53 -19.69 -17.62
CA VAL A 23 24.39 -20.36 -18.25
C VAL A 23 24.59 -21.88 -18.34
N LEU A 24 25.81 -22.34 -18.65
CA LEU A 24 26.13 -23.77 -18.70
C LEU A 24 26.09 -24.43 -17.31
N GLN A 25 26.40 -23.68 -16.25
CA GLN A 25 26.33 -24.17 -14.87
C GLN A 25 24.92 -24.14 -14.26
N THR A 26 24.00 -23.41 -14.88
CA THR A 26 22.63 -23.23 -14.34
C THR A 26 21.85 -24.55 -14.31
N SER A 27 22.07 -25.46 -15.27
CA SER A 27 21.43 -26.78 -15.22
C SER A 27 22.17 -27.83 -16.07
N ASP A 28 22.18 -29.08 -15.60
CA ASP A 28 22.80 -30.24 -16.26
C ASP A 28 22.19 -30.57 -17.63
N ASN A 29 21.01 -30.04 -17.93
CA ASN A 29 20.31 -30.27 -19.18
C ASN A 29 20.70 -29.27 -20.29
N VAL A 30 21.54 -28.27 -20.00
CA VAL A 30 22.02 -27.31 -21.02
C VAL A 30 23.35 -27.81 -21.60
N LYS A 31 23.37 -28.12 -22.90
CA LYS A 31 24.57 -28.66 -23.58
C LYS A 31 25.39 -27.58 -24.29
N SER A 32 24.73 -26.59 -24.86
CA SER A 32 25.39 -25.46 -25.52
C SER A 32 24.55 -24.19 -25.45
N TYR A 33 25.22 -23.06 -25.33
CA TYR A 33 24.67 -21.71 -25.31
C TYR A 33 25.45 -20.86 -26.32
N ARG A 34 24.77 -20.16 -27.21
CA ARG A 34 25.33 -19.15 -28.11
C ARG A 34 24.45 -17.91 -28.09
N PHE A 35 25.04 -16.73 -28.18
CA PHE A 35 24.30 -15.49 -28.28
C PHE A 35 25.06 -14.51 -29.17
N ASP A 36 24.32 -13.54 -29.70
CA ASP A 36 24.86 -12.48 -30.53
C ASP A 36 25.61 -11.45 -29.68
N THR A 37 26.92 -11.31 -29.88
CA THR A 37 27.78 -10.33 -29.21
C THR A 37 27.89 -9.00 -29.95
N GLU A 38 27.56 -8.96 -31.24
CA GLU A 38 27.72 -7.76 -32.05
C GLU A 38 26.42 -6.95 -32.11
N SER A 39 25.29 -7.60 -32.38
CA SER A 39 23.98 -6.93 -32.54
C SER A 39 22.96 -7.26 -31.44
N GLU A 40 23.27 -8.20 -30.55
CA GLU A 40 22.40 -8.65 -29.44
C GLU A 40 20.99 -9.12 -29.87
N LEU A 41 20.81 -9.59 -31.12
CA LEU A 41 19.49 -9.88 -31.68
C LEU A 41 18.98 -11.28 -31.40
N TRP A 42 19.87 -12.23 -31.09
CA TRP A 42 19.50 -13.64 -30.96
C TRP A 42 20.28 -14.37 -29.88
N CYS A 43 19.67 -15.47 -29.41
CA CYS A 43 20.24 -16.38 -28.45
C CYS A 43 19.77 -17.80 -28.81
N GLU A 44 20.69 -18.76 -28.79
CA GLU A 44 20.46 -20.16 -29.12
C GLU A 44 20.90 -21.05 -27.94
N VAL A 45 19.98 -21.87 -27.45
CA VAL A 45 20.22 -22.80 -26.33
C VAL A 45 19.89 -24.21 -26.78
N THR A 46 20.82 -25.14 -26.60
CA THR A 46 20.60 -26.56 -26.87
C THR A 46 20.38 -27.31 -25.57
N LEU A 47 19.17 -27.85 -25.40
CA LEU A 47 18.75 -28.61 -24.22
C LEU A 47 18.76 -30.11 -24.51
N CYS A 48 19.30 -30.90 -23.58
CA CYS A 48 19.20 -32.35 -23.56
C CYS A 48 18.11 -32.79 -22.57
N LEU A 49 16.99 -33.28 -23.10
CA LEU A 49 15.87 -33.78 -22.29
C LEU A 49 15.85 -35.31 -22.32
N GLY A 50 15.54 -35.93 -21.17
CA GLY A 50 15.49 -37.38 -21.04
C GLY A 50 14.32 -38.00 -21.80
N VAL A 51 14.55 -39.14 -22.47
CA VAL A 51 13.58 -39.86 -23.33
C VAL A 51 12.32 -40.35 -22.57
N LYS A 52 12.32 -40.31 -21.23
CA LYS A 52 11.17 -40.64 -20.38
C LYS A 52 10.10 -39.54 -20.35
N MET A 53 10.40 -38.34 -20.84
CA MET A 53 9.44 -37.26 -20.97
C MET A 53 8.58 -37.49 -22.23
N GLY A 54 7.26 -37.42 -22.08
CA GLY A 54 6.32 -37.53 -23.21
C GLY A 54 6.46 -36.35 -24.21
N ARG A 55 5.47 -36.18 -25.10
CA ARG A 55 5.43 -35.01 -25.99
C ARG A 55 5.29 -33.73 -25.16
N ILE A 56 6.34 -32.90 -25.15
CA ILE A 56 6.34 -31.58 -24.51
C ILE A 56 6.15 -30.52 -25.60
N ASP A 57 5.21 -29.61 -25.37
CA ASP A 57 5.08 -28.39 -26.16
C ASP A 57 6.01 -27.30 -25.60
N LEU A 58 7.27 -27.32 -26.07
CA LEU A 58 8.28 -26.36 -25.68
C LEU A 58 7.91 -24.93 -26.07
N SER A 59 7.14 -24.73 -27.15
CA SER A 59 6.79 -23.39 -27.61
C SER A 59 5.85 -22.69 -26.63
N ASN A 60 4.82 -23.39 -26.16
CA ASN A 60 3.91 -22.85 -25.16
C ASN A 60 4.59 -22.68 -23.79
N LEU A 61 5.42 -23.64 -23.39
CA LEU A 61 6.18 -23.54 -22.14
C LEU A 61 7.16 -22.35 -22.16
N LEU A 62 7.91 -22.18 -23.25
CA LEU A 62 8.83 -21.04 -23.41
C LEU A 62 8.08 -19.72 -23.43
N ARG A 63 6.93 -19.64 -24.10
CA ARG A 63 6.09 -18.43 -24.09
C ARG A 63 5.59 -18.09 -22.70
N GLU A 64 5.18 -19.08 -21.91
CA GLU A 64 4.75 -18.88 -20.52
C GLU A 64 5.92 -18.44 -19.63
N LEU A 65 7.08 -19.10 -19.75
CA LEU A 65 8.28 -18.77 -18.99
C LEU A 65 8.83 -17.39 -19.36
N ALA A 66 8.85 -17.05 -20.64
CA ALA A 66 9.25 -15.72 -21.13
C ALA A 66 8.32 -14.62 -20.61
N GLY A 67 7.02 -14.90 -20.46
CA GLY A 67 6.08 -13.97 -19.84
C GLY A 67 6.31 -13.75 -18.34
N LYS A 68 6.96 -14.71 -17.67
CA LYS A 68 7.28 -14.65 -16.23
C LYS A 68 8.73 -14.22 -15.95
N SER A 69 9.61 -14.30 -16.94
CA SER A 69 11.02 -13.96 -16.78
C SER A 69 11.18 -12.45 -16.65
N ILE A 70 11.80 -12.02 -15.55
CA ILE A 70 12.05 -10.62 -15.25
C ILE A 70 13.52 -10.34 -15.57
N VAL A 71 13.77 -9.42 -16.50
CA VAL A 71 15.14 -9.00 -16.85
C VAL A 71 15.68 -8.03 -15.80
N THR A 72 14.90 -7.00 -15.46
CA THR A 72 15.22 -6.05 -14.40
C THR A 72 13.93 -5.53 -13.80
N GLN A 73 13.85 -5.49 -12.47
CA GLN A 73 12.69 -4.95 -11.78
C GLN A 73 13.11 -4.32 -10.46
N VAL A 74 12.50 -3.18 -10.15
CA VAL A 74 12.51 -2.63 -8.80
C VAL A 74 11.46 -3.37 -7.95
N PRO A 75 11.84 -3.99 -6.82
CA PRO A 75 10.89 -4.68 -5.96
C PRO A 75 9.74 -3.77 -5.55
N GLY A 76 8.51 -4.29 -5.63
CA GLY A 76 7.31 -3.54 -5.24
C GLY A 76 6.78 -2.55 -6.27
N ILE A 77 7.47 -2.34 -7.41
CA ILE A 77 6.98 -1.53 -8.53
C ILE A 77 6.76 -2.43 -9.75
N ARG A 78 5.55 -2.39 -10.30
CA ARG A 78 5.17 -3.17 -11.50
C ARG A 78 5.35 -2.37 -12.77
N ARG A 79 4.93 -1.10 -12.77
CA ARG A 79 4.99 -0.23 -13.93
C ARG A 79 5.29 1.19 -13.49
N ALA A 80 5.98 1.95 -14.33
CA ALA A 80 6.18 3.36 -14.13
C ALA A 80 5.97 4.10 -15.46
N PHE A 81 5.33 5.27 -15.41
CA PHE A 81 5.13 6.11 -16.58
C PHE A 81 5.19 7.58 -16.20
N THR A 82 5.72 8.39 -17.09
CA THR A 82 5.82 9.83 -16.91
C THR A 82 4.63 10.54 -17.54
N TYR A 83 4.12 11.57 -16.87
CA TYR A 83 3.13 12.46 -17.45
C TYR A 83 3.47 13.91 -17.09
N ALA A 84 3.21 14.83 -18.03
CA ALA A 84 3.40 16.26 -17.80
C ALA A 84 2.17 16.81 -17.08
N SER A 85 2.38 17.45 -15.92
CA SER A 85 1.36 18.14 -15.16
C SER A 85 1.72 19.61 -15.08
N GLY A 86 1.30 20.40 -16.08
CA GLY A 86 1.78 21.77 -16.25
C GLY A 86 3.29 21.80 -16.52
N ASP A 87 4.02 22.63 -15.79
CA ASP A 87 5.47 22.79 -15.93
C ASP A 87 6.30 21.69 -15.23
N CYS A 88 5.65 20.69 -14.63
CA CYS A 88 6.31 19.63 -13.87
C CYS A 88 6.16 18.26 -14.55
N LEU A 89 7.29 17.57 -14.79
CA LEU A 89 7.29 16.17 -15.18
C LEU A 89 7.06 15.31 -13.93
N MET A 90 6.00 14.50 -13.95
CA MET A 90 5.62 13.66 -12.81
C MET A 90 5.76 12.18 -13.18
N LEU A 91 6.42 11.41 -12.32
CA LEU A 91 6.50 9.95 -12.43
C LEU A 91 5.34 9.32 -11.64
N LYS A 92 4.51 8.53 -12.32
CA LYS A 92 3.49 7.68 -11.68
C LYS A 92 3.95 6.24 -11.70
N THR A 93 3.86 5.59 -10.55
CA THR A 93 4.19 4.17 -10.40
C THR A 93 2.95 3.36 -10.04
N ASP A 94 2.79 2.20 -10.67
CA ASP A 94 1.89 1.15 -10.22
C ASP A 94 2.68 0.24 -9.27
N GLY A 95 2.37 0.32 -7.99
CA GLY A 95 3.16 -0.24 -6.91
C GLY A 95 3.89 0.84 -6.10
N LEU A 96 4.43 0.41 -4.96
CA LEU A 96 4.98 1.29 -3.95
C LEU A 96 6.28 0.72 -3.40
N ASN A 97 7.34 1.50 -3.51
CA ASN A 97 8.57 1.27 -2.79
C ASN A 97 9.21 2.62 -2.49
N VAL A 98 8.81 3.21 -1.36
CA VAL A 98 9.28 4.54 -0.96
C VAL A 98 10.79 4.52 -0.70
N LEU A 99 11.32 3.42 -0.13
CA LEU A 99 12.75 3.28 0.17
C LEU A 99 13.60 3.34 -1.10
N GLU A 100 13.17 2.67 -2.18
CA GLU A 100 13.88 2.76 -3.45
C GLU A 100 13.76 4.16 -4.06
N ALA A 101 12.60 4.81 -3.96
CA ALA A 101 12.45 6.19 -4.39
C ALA A 101 13.44 7.14 -3.67
N PHE A 102 13.72 6.89 -2.38
CA PHE A 102 14.74 7.62 -1.61
C PHE A 102 16.16 7.47 -2.17
N ARG A 103 16.52 6.31 -2.71
CA ARG A 103 17.85 6.10 -3.31
C ARG A 103 18.06 6.97 -4.54
N HIS A 104 17.00 7.22 -5.31
CA HIS A 104 17.00 8.04 -6.50
C HIS A 104 16.70 9.55 -6.25
N HIS A 105 16.98 10.05 -5.04
CA HIS A 105 16.79 11.47 -4.67
C HIS A 105 17.51 12.50 -5.57
N HIS A 106 18.55 12.09 -6.30
CA HIS A 106 19.25 12.96 -7.26
C HIS A 106 18.42 13.22 -8.54
N LEU A 107 17.45 12.36 -8.85
CA LEU A 107 16.52 12.50 -9.99
C LEU A 107 15.11 12.89 -9.56
N LEU A 108 14.70 12.51 -8.34
CA LEU A 108 13.34 12.66 -7.84
C LEU A 108 13.28 13.68 -6.72
N ASP A 109 12.32 14.62 -6.79
CA ASP A 109 12.00 15.51 -5.68
C ASP A 109 11.18 14.76 -4.61
N ILE A 110 11.89 14.37 -3.55
CA ILE A 110 11.38 13.52 -2.48
C ILE A 110 10.37 14.25 -1.60
N ASN A 111 10.48 15.58 -1.48
CA ASN A 111 9.58 16.37 -0.64
C ASN A 111 8.16 16.46 -1.23
N ARG A 112 8.02 16.14 -2.52
CA ARG A 112 6.75 16.12 -3.25
C ARG A 112 6.25 14.70 -3.50
N LEU A 113 6.91 13.69 -2.94
CA LEU A 113 6.49 12.30 -3.06
C LEU A 113 5.09 12.12 -2.44
N TYR A 114 4.24 11.43 -3.19
CA TYR A 114 2.87 11.15 -2.80
C TYR A 114 2.55 9.67 -3.01
N SER A 115 1.79 9.08 -2.08
CA SER A 115 1.26 7.72 -2.18
C SER A 115 -0.17 7.70 -1.69
N ASN A 116 -0.99 6.88 -2.35
CA ASN A 116 -2.37 6.59 -1.94
C ASN A 116 -2.46 5.46 -0.91
N ASP A 117 -1.35 4.76 -0.62
CA ASP A 117 -1.30 3.74 0.44
C ASP A 117 -1.07 4.40 1.81
N ILE A 118 -2.15 4.52 2.57
CA ILE A 118 -2.17 5.14 3.90
C ILE A 118 -1.28 4.37 4.89
N TYR A 119 -1.22 3.04 4.82
CA TYR A 119 -0.41 2.23 5.76
C TYR A 119 1.08 2.45 5.51
N ALA A 120 1.48 2.45 4.24
CA ALA A 120 2.87 2.68 3.90
C ALA A 120 3.32 4.11 4.21
N VAL A 121 2.45 5.11 4.02
CA VAL A 121 2.72 6.49 4.45
C VAL A 121 2.83 6.58 5.97
N ALA A 122 1.93 5.94 6.73
CA ALA A 122 1.99 5.91 8.18
C ALA A 122 3.32 5.31 8.69
N GLY A 123 3.81 4.24 8.06
CA GLY A 123 5.06 3.58 8.42
C GLY A 123 6.33 4.34 8.04
N THR A 124 6.27 5.22 7.05
CA THR A 124 7.44 5.94 6.52
C THR A 124 7.50 7.40 6.98
N TYR A 125 6.38 8.12 6.89
CA TYR A 125 6.27 9.55 7.22
C TYR A 125 5.53 9.82 8.53
N GLY A 126 4.94 8.80 9.16
CA GLY A 126 4.22 8.92 10.42
C GLY A 126 2.72 9.17 10.28
N ILE A 127 2.02 9.18 11.41
CA ILE A 127 0.55 9.14 11.45
C ILE A 127 -0.11 10.44 10.95
N GLU A 128 0.51 11.60 11.18
CA GLU A 128 -0.02 12.89 10.70
C GLU A 128 0.02 13.02 9.18
N ALA A 129 1.05 12.45 8.55
CA ALA A 129 1.11 12.36 7.09
C ALA A 129 0.00 11.46 6.55
N ALA A 130 -0.22 10.32 7.21
CA ALA A 130 -1.30 9.39 6.87
C ALA A 130 -2.69 10.03 7.03
N ALA A 131 -2.93 10.79 8.11
CA ALA A 131 -4.19 11.52 8.32
C ALA A 131 -4.49 12.50 7.18
N LYS A 132 -3.49 13.25 6.71
CA LYS A 132 -3.64 14.15 5.54
C LYS A 132 -3.92 13.39 4.24
N VAL A 133 -3.28 12.22 4.05
CA VAL A 133 -3.55 11.36 2.88
C VAL A 133 -4.99 10.83 2.91
N ILE A 134 -5.52 10.43 4.07
CA ILE A 134 -6.94 10.01 4.20
C ILE A 134 -7.88 11.12 3.73
N VAL A 135 -7.68 12.35 4.22
CA VAL A 135 -8.51 13.50 3.83
C VAL A 135 -8.46 13.72 2.32
N ARG A 136 -7.24 13.71 1.75
CA ARG A 136 -7.02 13.95 0.32
C ARG A 136 -7.64 12.86 -0.55
N GLU A 137 -7.43 11.58 -0.22
CA GLU A 137 -7.98 10.45 -0.97
C GLU A 137 -9.52 10.46 -0.95
N ILE A 138 -10.13 10.69 0.21
CA ILE A 138 -11.60 10.78 0.31
C ILE A 138 -12.12 11.97 -0.50
N GLN A 139 -11.45 13.12 -0.42
CA GLN A 139 -11.81 14.31 -1.19
C GLN A 139 -11.70 14.08 -2.70
N ASP A 140 -10.63 13.42 -3.16
CA ASP A 140 -10.39 13.13 -4.58
C ASP A 140 -11.45 12.16 -5.12
N VAL A 141 -11.91 11.18 -4.32
CA VAL A 141 -13.04 10.31 -4.70
C VAL A 141 -14.32 11.12 -4.91
N PHE A 142 -14.71 12.00 -3.98
CA PHE A 142 -15.93 12.82 -4.12
C PHE A 142 -15.83 13.83 -5.27
N LYS A 143 -14.63 14.37 -5.51
CA LYS A 143 -14.36 15.35 -6.57
C LYS A 143 -14.65 14.80 -7.96
N VAL A 144 -14.37 13.52 -8.21
CA VAL A 144 -14.67 12.86 -9.50
C VAL A 144 -16.17 12.86 -9.81
N TYR A 145 -17.02 12.81 -8.78
CA TYR A 145 -18.48 12.86 -8.92
C TYR A 145 -19.05 14.28 -8.82
N GLY A 146 -18.21 15.32 -8.72
CA GLY A 146 -18.65 16.71 -8.55
C GLY A 146 -19.29 16.99 -7.19
N ILE A 147 -19.08 16.13 -6.19
CA ILE A 147 -19.65 16.29 -4.85
C ILE A 147 -18.67 17.13 -4.01
N THR A 148 -19.15 18.26 -3.51
CA THR A 148 -18.38 19.14 -2.61
C THR A 148 -18.69 18.81 -1.16
N VAL A 149 -17.69 18.38 -0.40
CA VAL A 149 -17.80 18.11 1.04
C VAL A 149 -16.96 19.13 1.81
N ASP A 150 -17.50 19.69 2.90
CA ASP A 150 -16.74 20.59 3.77
C ASP A 150 -15.55 19.80 4.39
N PRO A 151 -14.30 20.31 4.28
CA PRO A 151 -13.11 19.64 4.80
C PRO A 151 -13.19 19.35 6.30
N ARG A 152 -13.97 20.11 7.09
CA ARG A 152 -14.16 19.88 8.53
C ARG A 152 -14.73 18.48 8.82
N HIS A 153 -15.59 17.95 7.95
CA HIS A 153 -16.12 16.59 8.10
C HIS A 153 -15.02 15.54 7.87
N LEU A 154 -14.19 15.76 6.85
CA LEU A 154 -13.12 14.83 6.49
C LEU A 154 -12.01 14.84 7.53
N LEU A 155 -11.66 16.01 8.07
CA LEU A 155 -10.69 16.16 9.15
C LEU A 155 -11.14 15.39 10.39
N LEU A 156 -12.41 15.52 10.81
CA LEU A 156 -12.94 14.79 11.95
C LEU A 156 -12.88 13.27 11.74
N ILE A 157 -13.17 12.79 10.53
CA ILE A 157 -13.06 11.37 10.19
C ILE A 157 -11.61 10.91 10.26
N ALA A 158 -10.67 11.66 9.67
CA ALA A 158 -9.26 11.33 9.68
C ALA A 158 -8.72 11.26 11.12
N ASP A 159 -9.00 12.28 11.94
CA ASP A 159 -8.60 12.31 13.35
C ASP A 159 -9.18 11.13 14.13
N TYR A 160 -10.44 10.76 13.88
CA TYR A 160 -11.05 9.59 14.50
C TYR A 160 -10.41 8.27 14.04
N MET A 161 -9.95 8.19 12.80
CA MET A 161 -9.25 7.01 12.28
C MET A 161 -7.80 6.93 12.77
N THR A 162 -7.20 8.02 13.24
CA THR A 162 -5.78 8.09 13.64
C THR A 162 -5.52 8.45 15.10
N TYR A 163 -6.57 8.53 15.93
CA TYR A 163 -6.50 9.11 17.28
C TYR A 163 -5.50 8.44 18.24
N ASP A 164 -5.14 7.17 18.02
CA ASP A 164 -4.21 6.43 18.88
C ASP A 164 -2.81 6.26 18.29
N GLY A 165 -2.50 7.01 17.23
CA GLY A 165 -1.23 6.93 16.52
C GLY A 165 -1.15 5.79 15.50
N THR A 166 -2.24 5.04 15.32
CA THR A 166 -2.34 3.98 14.29
C THR A 166 -3.53 4.21 13.37
N PHE A 167 -3.48 3.68 12.16
CA PHE A 167 -4.62 3.74 11.24
C PHE A 167 -5.67 2.69 11.64
N LYS A 168 -6.85 3.17 12.05
CA LYS A 168 -7.99 2.34 12.43
C LYS A 168 -9.10 2.39 11.39
N PRO A 169 -9.48 1.24 10.81
CA PRO A 169 -10.64 1.17 9.92
C PRO A 169 -11.96 1.31 10.70
N LEU A 170 -12.99 1.84 10.04
CA LEU A 170 -14.35 1.94 10.59
C LEU A 170 -15.12 0.62 10.41
N ASN A 171 -14.61 -0.47 10.99
CA ASN A 171 -15.21 -1.80 10.91
C ASN A 171 -15.18 -2.53 12.27
N ARG A 172 -15.52 -3.82 12.31
CA ARG A 172 -15.49 -4.67 13.52
C ARG A 172 -14.19 -4.58 14.32
N THR A 173 -13.06 -4.62 13.62
CA THR A 173 -11.74 -4.61 14.23
C THR A 173 -11.41 -3.22 14.79
N GLY A 174 -11.88 -2.16 14.14
CA GLY A 174 -11.76 -0.80 14.69
C GLY A 174 -12.57 -0.60 15.97
N ILE A 175 -13.82 -1.07 16.00
CA ILE A 175 -14.70 -0.87 17.16
C ILE A 175 -14.32 -1.76 18.36
N GLU A 176 -13.56 -2.84 18.16
CA GLU A 176 -13.00 -3.68 19.22
C GLU A 176 -12.18 -2.85 20.23
N GLY A 177 -11.54 -1.77 19.79
CA GLY A 177 -10.80 -0.82 20.64
C GLY A 177 -11.66 0.17 21.43
N ASN A 178 -12.98 0.20 21.24
CA ASN A 178 -13.87 1.12 21.95
C ASN A 178 -14.06 0.72 23.43
N ASN A 179 -14.24 1.71 24.31
CA ASN A 179 -14.38 1.55 25.75
C ASN A 179 -15.79 1.14 26.20
N SER A 180 -16.82 1.21 25.34
CA SER A 180 -18.21 0.86 25.70
C SER A 180 -18.59 -0.53 25.18
N PRO A 181 -18.68 -1.56 26.04
CA PRO A 181 -19.19 -2.87 25.66
C PRO A 181 -20.60 -2.82 25.04
N PHE A 182 -21.49 -1.96 25.53
CA PHE A 182 -22.83 -1.84 24.96
C PHE A 182 -22.81 -1.30 23.54
N GLN A 183 -21.95 -0.32 23.27
CA GLN A 183 -21.76 0.19 21.91
C GLN A 183 -21.23 -0.92 20.98
N GLN A 184 -20.26 -1.72 21.45
CA GLN A 184 -19.73 -2.86 20.68
C GLN A 184 -20.82 -3.90 20.38
N MET A 185 -21.60 -4.28 21.39
CA MET A 185 -22.68 -5.27 21.24
C MET A 185 -23.81 -4.79 20.32
N SER A 186 -24.08 -3.48 20.29
CA SER A 186 -25.11 -2.88 19.44
C SER A 186 -24.71 -2.75 17.96
N PHE A 187 -23.41 -2.86 17.65
CA PHE A 187 -22.92 -2.78 16.28
C PHE A 187 -23.06 -4.12 15.54
N GLU A 188 -22.32 -5.14 15.95
CA GLU A 188 -22.43 -6.50 15.41
C GLU A 188 -21.80 -7.54 16.34
N SER A 189 -21.99 -8.84 16.08
CA SER A 189 -21.37 -9.94 16.85
C SER A 189 -21.61 -9.86 18.38
N SER A 190 -22.83 -9.53 18.80
CA SER A 190 -23.17 -9.19 20.18
C SER A 190 -22.72 -10.22 21.22
N LEU A 191 -22.93 -11.52 20.98
CA LEU A 191 -22.52 -12.59 21.90
C LEU A 191 -21.00 -12.68 22.08
N LYS A 192 -20.22 -12.41 21.02
CA LYS A 192 -18.75 -12.42 21.09
C LYS A 192 -18.26 -11.28 21.96
N PHE A 193 -18.78 -10.07 21.75
CA PHE A 193 -18.42 -8.91 22.56
C PHE A 193 -18.89 -9.06 24.00
N LEU A 194 -20.08 -9.62 24.23
CA LEU A 194 -20.57 -9.92 25.58
C LEU A 194 -19.65 -10.91 26.30
N LYS A 195 -19.30 -12.03 25.66
CA LYS A 195 -18.37 -13.01 26.22
C LYS A 195 -17.04 -12.35 26.58
N ASN A 196 -16.46 -11.57 25.68
CA ASN A 196 -15.19 -10.88 25.91
C ASN A 196 -15.30 -9.85 27.05
N ALA A 197 -16.43 -9.17 27.17
CA ALA A 197 -16.68 -8.22 28.25
C ALA A 197 -16.82 -8.93 29.61
N VAL A 198 -17.53 -10.05 29.67
CA VAL A 198 -17.69 -10.85 30.89
C VAL A 198 -16.36 -11.45 31.33
N VAL A 199 -15.63 -12.10 30.41
CA VAL A 199 -14.30 -12.68 30.69
C VAL A 199 -13.31 -11.60 31.10
N GLY A 200 -13.31 -10.46 30.42
CA GLY A 200 -12.44 -9.32 30.74
C GLY A 200 -12.91 -8.46 31.91
N THR A 201 -14.02 -8.81 32.57
CA THR A 201 -14.65 -8.02 33.65
C THR A 201 -14.79 -6.53 33.29
N LYS A 202 -15.15 -6.24 32.03
CA LYS A 202 -15.29 -4.87 31.52
C LYS A 202 -16.51 -4.19 32.14
N LYS A 203 -16.35 -2.95 32.60
CA LYS A 203 -17.43 -2.09 33.09
C LYS A 203 -17.75 -1.00 32.07
N ASP A 204 -19.02 -0.84 31.71
CA ASP A 204 -19.45 0.27 30.86
C ASP A 204 -19.74 1.52 31.71
N LYS A 205 -19.16 2.67 31.33
CA LYS A 205 -19.35 3.95 32.01
C LYS A 205 -20.63 4.68 31.60
N LEU A 206 -21.41 4.11 30.67
CA LEU A 206 -22.64 4.69 30.12
C LEU A 206 -22.40 6.09 29.57
N CYS A 207 -21.29 6.29 28.86
CA CYS A 207 -20.97 7.55 28.21
C CYS A 207 -21.38 7.57 26.74
N SER A 208 -21.38 6.41 26.06
CA SER A 208 -21.79 6.31 24.66
C SER A 208 -23.30 6.50 24.51
N ALA A 209 -23.73 7.03 23.36
CA ALA A 209 -25.14 7.21 23.07
C ALA A 209 -25.89 5.86 23.09
N SER A 210 -25.32 4.83 22.45
CA SER A 210 -25.89 3.48 22.41
C SER A 210 -26.11 2.89 23.80
N ALA A 211 -25.10 2.95 24.69
CA ALA A 211 -25.22 2.40 26.04
C ALA A 211 -26.33 3.08 26.86
N ARG A 212 -26.46 4.40 26.73
CA ARG A 212 -27.46 5.17 27.46
C ARG A 212 -28.87 4.89 26.95
N ILE A 213 -29.05 4.83 25.63
CA ILE A 213 -30.34 4.47 25.01
C ILE A 213 -30.77 3.06 25.44
N MET A 214 -29.87 2.07 25.43
CA MET A 214 -30.18 0.71 25.85
C MET A 214 -30.68 0.61 27.30
N LEU A 215 -30.27 1.54 28.17
CA LEU A 215 -30.70 1.60 29.58
C LEU A 215 -31.76 2.68 29.85
N GLY A 216 -32.32 3.31 28.82
CA GLY A 216 -33.35 4.34 28.95
C GLY A 216 -32.86 5.65 29.59
N GLN A 217 -31.56 5.94 29.53
CA GLN A 217 -30.99 7.20 30.02
C GLN A 217 -30.85 8.24 28.89
N PRO A 218 -31.05 9.54 29.15
CA PRO A 218 -30.80 10.60 28.17
C PRO A 218 -29.32 10.61 27.79
N THR A 219 -28.98 10.80 26.51
CA THR A 219 -27.59 10.85 26.00
C THR A 219 -26.80 12.00 26.63
N LYS A 220 -25.47 12.04 26.53
CA LYS A 220 -24.63 13.14 27.05
C LYS A 220 -24.19 14.10 25.93
N CYS A 221 -25.11 14.50 25.07
CA CYS A 221 -24.84 15.42 23.97
C CYS A 221 -26.03 16.38 23.77
N GLY A 222 -25.78 17.56 23.21
CA GLY A 222 -26.83 18.57 23.01
C GLY A 222 -27.36 19.11 24.34
N THR A 223 -28.68 19.08 24.53
CA THR A 223 -29.38 19.66 25.69
C THR A 223 -29.09 18.94 27.01
N SER A 224 -28.73 17.66 26.95
CA SER A 224 -28.39 16.83 28.12
C SER A 224 -26.89 16.77 28.41
N ALA A 225 -26.10 17.66 27.80
CA ALA A 225 -24.66 17.80 28.08
C ALA A 225 -24.37 18.51 29.42
N PHE A 226 -25.35 19.19 29.99
CA PHE A 226 -25.25 19.89 31.27
C PHE A 226 -26.40 19.50 32.20
N GLN A 227 -26.27 19.86 33.48
CA GLN A 227 -27.33 19.68 34.48
C GLN A 227 -27.85 21.05 34.91
N LEU A 228 -29.14 21.11 35.22
CA LEU A 228 -29.77 22.29 35.78
C LEU A 228 -29.86 22.12 37.30
N LEU A 229 -29.37 23.11 38.03
CA LEU A 229 -29.50 23.18 39.48
C LEU A 229 -30.46 24.32 39.81
N HIS A 230 -31.45 24.03 40.66
CA HIS A 230 -32.35 25.06 41.16
C HIS A 230 -31.74 25.71 42.40
N GLN A 231 -31.65 27.04 42.41
CA GLN A 231 -31.16 27.78 43.57
C GLN A 231 -32.28 27.92 44.60
N LEU A 232 -32.13 27.22 45.72
CA LEU A 232 -33.05 27.32 46.85
C LEU A 232 -32.80 28.63 47.61
N ALA A 233 -33.87 29.34 47.97
CA ALA A 233 -33.78 30.47 48.89
C ALA A 233 -33.31 29.97 50.27
N PRO A 234 -32.45 30.73 50.98
CA PRO A 234 -32.05 30.37 52.34
C PRO A 234 -33.30 30.33 53.23
N GLN A 235 -33.52 29.22 53.93
CA GLN A 235 -34.60 29.12 54.90
C GLN A 235 -34.20 29.96 56.13
N THR A 236 -34.92 31.07 56.31
CA THR A 236 -34.86 31.93 57.51
C THR A 236 -35.59 31.30 58.67
#